data_AF-A0A817NLY4-F1
#
_entry.id   AF-A0A817NLY4-F1
#
_cell.length_a   1.000
_cell.length_b   1.000
_cell.length_c   1.000
_cell.angle_alpha   90.00
_cell.angle_beta   90.00
_cell.angle_gamma   90.00
#
_symmetry.space_group_name_H-M   'P 1'
#
loop_
_entity.id
_entity.type
_entity.pdbx_description
1 polymer ?
#
loop_
_entity_poly.entity_id
_entity_poly.type
_entity_poly.pdbx_seq_one_letter_code
_entity_poly.pdbx_strand_id
1 'polypeptide(L)'
;NNDFLKFLYRFLYWCDRGQRIRIARSLLNGENITYLVITQIVRPESIAIDFLTDDVYWSDSIRDTVEAISWNDSNRRIISRNIPKAISLPIANSDLYI
;
A
#
# COMPACT_ATOMS: atom_id res chain seq x y z
N ASN A 1 -17.13 -1.39 -26.69
CA ASN A 1 -17.69 -1.12 -25.34
C ASN A 1 -16.53 -0.94 -24.38
N ASN A 2 -16.30 0.31 -23.97
CA ASN A 2 -15.09 0.74 -23.24
C ASN A 2 -15.13 0.44 -21.73
N ASP A 3 -16.16 -0.27 -21.25
CA ASP A 3 -16.32 -0.55 -19.82
C ASP A 3 -15.36 -1.65 -19.31
N PHE A 4 -14.80 -2.47 -20.20
CA PHE A 4 -13.77 -3.46 -19.82
C PHE A 4 -12.40 -2.81 -19.59
N LEU A 5 -12.08 -1.73 -20.31
CA LEU A 5 -10.86 -0.95 -20.09
C LEU A 5 -10.96 -0.03 -18.86
N LYS A 6 -12.17 0.36 -18.43
CA LYS A 6 -12.38 1.09 -17.17
C LYS A 6 -12.06 0.26 -15.91
N PHE A 7 -12.05 -1.06 -16.01
CA PHE A 7 -11.82 -1.95 -14.86
C PHE A 7 -10.34 -2.22 -14.59
N LEU A 8 -9.45 -2.11 -15.58
CA LEU A 8 -8.03 -2.46 -15.46
C LEU A 8 -7.12 -1.33 -14.94
N TYR A 9 -7.66 -0.12 -14.70
CA TYR A 9 -6.85 1.11 -14.59
C TYR A 9 -7.41 2.12 -13.57
N ARG A 10 -7.67 1.72 -12.31
CA ARG A 10 -8.50 2.55 -11.42
C ARG A 10 -7.80 3.36 -10.34
N PHE A 11 -6.66 2.92 -9.80
CA PHE A 11 -6.03 3.67 -8.70
C PHE A 11 -4.50 3.64 -8.73
N LEU A 12 -3.88 4.77 -8.37
CA LEU A 12 -2.47 4.87 -8.01
C LEU A 12 -2.36 4.72 -6.50
N TYR A 13 -1.36 3.97 -6.05
CA TYR A 13 -0.97 3.88 -4.65
C TYR A 13 0.46 4.35 -4.52
N TRP A 14 0.77 5.12 -3.48
CA TRP A 14 2.14 5.54 -3.23
C TRP A 14 2.42 5.76 -1.76
N CYS A 15 3.71 5.74 -1.44
CA CYS A 15 4.22 6.22 -0.18
C CYS A 15 4.74 7.66 -0.36
N ASP A 16 4.12 8.61 0.33
CA ASP A 16 4.65 9.96 0.48
C ASP A 16 5.68 9.95 1.62
N ARG A 17 6.96 10.21 1.28
CA ARG A 17 8.07 10.34 2.25
C ARG A 17 8.48 11.81 2.48
N GLY A 18 7.61 12.77 2.14
CA GLY A 18 7.82 14.19 2.37
C GLY A 18 7.69 14.60 3.84
N GLN A 19 7.20 15.82 4.10
CA GLN A 19 7.10 16.35 5.48
C GLN A 19 6.25 15.49 6.42
N ARG A 20 5.28 14.74 5.89
CA ARG A 20 4.50 13.77 6.65
C ARG A 20 4.49 12.46 5.90
N ILE A 21 5.02 11.42 6.55
CA ILE A 21 5.08 10.08 5.98
C ILE A 21 3.67 9.50 5.96
N ARG A 22 3.20 9.11 4.77
CA ARG A 22 1.83 8.61 4.56
C ARG A 22 1.80 7.58 3.44
N ILE A 23 0.79 6.72 3.49
CA ILE A 23 0.37 5.92 2.33
C ILE A 23 -0.92 6.52 1.81
N ALA A 24 -0.96 6.77 0.50
CA ALA A 24 -2.08 7.40 -0.15
C ALA A 24 -2.47 6.65 -1.43
N ARG A 25 -3.71 6.93 -1.86
CA ARG A 25 -4.26 6.43 -3.10
C ARG A 25 -5.01 7.53 -3.83
N SER A 26 -5.02 7.50 -5.15
CA SER A 26 -5.86 8.36 -5.99
C SER A 26 -6.40 7.57 -7.17
N LEU A 27 -7.34 8.14 -7.92
CA LEU A 27 -7.60 7.70 -9.29
C LEU A 27 -6.33 7.85 -10.15
N LEU A 28 -6.24 7.12 -11.26
CA LEU A 28 -5.06 7.22 -12.16
C LEU A 28 -4.82 8.63 -12.73
N ASN A 29 -5.88 9.44 -12.85
CA ASN A 29 -5.77 10.83 -13.27
C ASN A 29 -5.31 11.77 -12.13
N GLY A 30 -4.96 11.24 -10.95
CA GLY A 30 -4.53 11.99 -9.79
C GLY A 30 -5.67 12.59 -8.95
N GLU A 31 -6.92 12.39 -9.34
CA GLU A 31 -8.08 12.89 -8.59
C GLU A 31 -8.43 12.00 -7.39
N ASN A 32 -9.22 12.55 -6.46
CA ASN A 32 -9.77 11.84 -5.31
C ASN A 32 -8.71 11.16 -4.42
N ILE A 33 -7.68 11.93 -4.08
CA ILE A 33 -6.62 11.48 -3.17
C ILE A 33 -7.22 11.14 -1.80
N THR A 34 -7.02 9.92 -1.34
CA THR A 34 -7.34 9.49 0.02
C THR A 34 -6.08 9.01 0.73
N TYR A 35 -5.93 9.40 1.99
CA TYR A 35 -4.83 8.94 2.84
C TYR A 35 -5.25 7.69 3.61
N LEU A 36 -4.57 6.59 3.34
CA LEU A 36 -4.84 5.28 3.95
C LEU A 36 -4.18 5.16 5.31
N VAL A 37 -2.93 5.64 5.40
CA VAL A 37 -2.12 5.56 6.62
C VAL A 37 -1.49 6.92 6.87
N ILE A 38 -1.82 7.52 8.02
CA ILE A 38 -1.31 8.85 8.42
C ILE A 38 -0.63 8.85 9.79
N THR A 39 -0.69 7.75 10.52
CA THR A 39 -0.09 7.60 11.85
C THR A 39 0.72 6.32 11.93
N GLN A 40 1.64 6.26 12.90
CA GLN A 40 2.41 5.05 13.20
C GLN A 40 3.11 4.45 11.95
N ILE A 41 3.62 5.32 11.08
CA ILE A 41 4.40 4.98 9.89
C ILE A 41 5.65 5.86 9.95
N VAL A 42 6.83 5.26 9.77
CA VAL A 42 8.11 5.88 10.11
C VAL A 42 9.12 5.73 8.98
N ARG A 43 9.33 4.53 8.44
CA ARG A 43 10.20 4.34 7.26
C ARG A 43 9.68 3.22 6.35
N PRO A 44 8.57 3.48 5.63
CA PRO A 44 7.98 2.53 4.69
C PRO A 44 8.90 2.29 3.50
N GLU A 45 9.51 1.10 3.39
CA GLU A 45 10.48 0.77 2.34
C GLU A 45 9.86 0.24 1.05
N SER A 46 8.77 -0.52 1.16
CA SER A 46 8.09 -1.13 0.03
C SER A 46 6.58 -1.12 0.26
N ILE A 47 5.83 -1.12 -0.84
CA ILE A 47 4.37 -1.18 -0.87
C ILE A 47 3.96 -2.28 -1.86
N ALA A 48 2.88 -2.97 -1.54
CA ALA A 48 2.32 -4.07 -2.29
C ALA A 48 0.79 -4.01 -2.22
N ILE A 49 0.10 -4.32 -3.31
CA ILE A 49 -1.36 -4.17 -3.41
C ILE A 49 -1.97 -5.51 -3.81
N ASP A 50 -2.92 -6.00 -3.03
CA ASP A 50 -3.79 -7.11 -3.44
C ASP A 50 -5.07 -6.51 -4.04
N PHE A 51 -5.19 -6.58 -5.37
CA PHE A 51 -6.34 -6.01 -6.10
C PHE A 51 -7.62 -6.83 -5.96
N LEU A 52 -7.55 -8.07 -5.46
CA LEU A 52 -8.75 -8.88 -5.22
C LEU A 52 -9.38 -8.52 -3.88
N THR A 53 -8.57 -8.18 -2.88
CA THR A 53 -9.05 -7.83 -1.53
C THR A 53 -9.03 -6.33 -1.22
N ASP A 54 -8.49 -5.50 -2.12
CA ASP A 54 -8.20 -4.07 -1.91
C ASP A 54 -7.31 -3.83 -0.66
N ASP A 55 -6.47 -4.80 -0.32
CA ASP A 55 -5.49 -4.66 0.76
C ASP A 55 -4.22 -3.97 0.28
N VAL A 56 -3.74 -3.03 1.09
CA VAL A 56 -2.46 -2.36 0.90
C VAL A 56 -1.49 -2.82 1.97
N TYR A 57 -0.39 -3.42 1.54
CA TYR A 57 0.69 -3.91 2.38
C TYR A 57 1.89 -2.98 2.31
N TRP A 58 2.59 -2.81 3.44
CA TRP A 58 3.86 -2.10 3.45
C TRP A 58 4.83 -2.67 4.48
N SER A 59 6.12 -2.54 4.19
CA SER A 59 7.20 -2.84 5.14
C SER A 59 7.69 -1.54 5.78
N ASP A 60 7.75 -1.45 7.10
CA ASP A 60 8.36 -0.32 7.82
C ASP A 60 9.66 -0.75 8.51
N SER A 61 10.80 -0.25 8.04
CA SER A 61 12.12 -0.71 8.48
C SER A 61 12.61 -0.07 9.78
N ILE A 62 11.90 0.92 10.34
CA ILE A 62 12.17 1.44 11.69
C ILE A 62 11.27 0.77 12.71
N ARG A 63 10.00 0.51 12.34
CA ARG A 63 9.06 -0.22 13.20
C ARG A 63 9.29 -1.73 13.19
N ASP A 64 10.05 -2.20 12.21
CA ASP A 64 10.37 -3.60 12.01
C ASP A 64 9.11 -4.46 11.80
N THR A 65 8.21 -3.97 10.93
CA THR A 65 6.87 -4.54 10.70
C THR A 65 6.52 -4.66 9.23
N VAL A 66 5.78 -5.73 8.88
CA VAL A 66 4.94 -5.76 7.68
C VAL A 66 3.53 -5.51 8.18
N GLU A 67 2.87 -4.54 7.58
CA GLU A 67 1.51 -4.17 7.94
C GLU A 67 0.63 -4.19 6.70
N ALA A 68 -0.68 -4.34 6.92
CA ALA A 68 -1.70 -4.28 5.89
C ALA A 68 -2.85 -3.40 6.35
N ILE A 69 -3.54 -2.76 5.42
CA ILE A 69 -4.80 -2.09 5.66
C ILE A 69 -5.74 -2.39 4.49
N SER A 70 -6.97 -2.81 4.79
CA SER A 70 -7.97 -2.86 3.74
C SER A 70 -8.55 -1.47 3.51
N TRP A 71 -8.68 -1.09 2.25
CA TRP A 71 -9.29 0.17 1.86
C TRP A 71 -10.74 0.29 2.35
N ASN A 72 -11.51 -0.80 2.32
CA ASN A 72 -12.96 -0.75 2.48
C ASN A 72 -13.43 -0.54 3.92
N ASP A 73 -12.68 -1.05 4.90
CA ASP A 73 -13.05 -1.08 6.31
C ASP A 73 -12.01 -0.38 7.21
N SER A 74 -10.92 0.14 6.62
CA SER A 74 -9.79 0.75 7.32
C SER A 74 -9.17 -0.15 8.40
N ASN A 75 -9.29 -1.47 8.24
CA ASN A 75 -8.81 -2.45 9.19
C ASN A 75 -7.30 -2.66 9.04
N ARG A 76 -6.54 -1.83 9.77
CA ARG A 76 -5.09 -1.92 9.84
C ARG A 76 -4.66 -3.08 10.75
N ARG A 77 -3.80 -3.93 10.23
CA ARG A 77 -3.26 -5.13 10.90
C ARG A 77 -1.77 -5.27 10.69
N ILE A 78 -1.08 -5.84 11.68
CA ILE A 78 0.33 -6.22 11.57
C ILE A 78 0.38 -7.66 11.07
N ILE A 79 0.99 -7.88 9.92
CA ILE A 79 1.16 -9.18 9.29
C ILE A 79 2.39 -9.90 9.85
N SER A 80 3.47 -9.15 10.08
CA SER A 80 4.72 -9.68 10.63
C SER A 80 5.49 -8.64 11.42
N ARG A 81 6.35 -9.11 12.33
CA ARG A 81 7.28 -8.32 13.15
C ARG A 81 8.67 -8.92 13.08
N ASN A 82 9.69 -8.12 13.41
CA ASN A 82 11.09 -8.55 13.45
C ASN A 82 11.57 -9.01 12.06
N ILE A 83 11.25 -8.22 11.02
CA ILE A 83 11.69 -8.49 9.66
C ILE A 83 13.21 -8.33 9.59
N PRO A 84 13.95 -9.32 9.09
CA PRO A 84 15.35 -9.13 8.76
C PRO A 84 15.50 -7.90 7.86
N LYS A 85 16.41 -7.00 8.23
CA LYS A 85 16.66 -5.68 7.61
C LYS A 85 16.89 -5.69 6.08
N ALA A 86 16.94 -6.88 5.46
CA ALA A 86 17.24 -7.14 4.06
C ALA A 86 16.06 -7.74 3.24
N ILE A 87 14.85 -7.89 3.79
CA ILE A 87 13.74 -8.52 3.06
C ILE A 87 12.85 -7.46 2.38
N SER A 88 12.98 -7.38 1.05
CA SER A 88 11.92 -6.95 0.14
C SER A 88 10.72 -7.91 0.30
N LEU A 89 9.51 -7.37 0.43
CA LEU A 89 8.28 -8.15 0.64
C LEU A 89 8.15 -9.28 -0.41
N PRO A 90 8.04 -10.56 -0.01
CA PRO A 90 7.57 -11.59 -0.92
C PRO A 90 6.05 -11.45 -1.06
N ILE A 91 5.58 -10.86 -2.16
CA ILE A 91 4.17 -10.99 -2.56
C ILE A 91 4.02 -12.38 -3.19
N ALA A 92 3.29 -13.26 -2.51
CA ALA A 92 2.81 -14.50 -3.11
C ALA A 92 1.43 -14.22 -3.73
N ASN A 93 1.44 -13.99 -5.04
CA ASN A 93 0.31 -13.76 -5.94
C ASN A 93 -0.20 -12.31 -6.08
N SER A 94 -0.37 -11.92 -7.34
CA SER A 94 -0.81 -10.64 -7.91
C SER A 94 0.17 -9.45 -7.82
N ASP A 95 0.89 -9.28 -8.92
CA ASP A 95 1.31 -8.03 -9.56
C ASP A 95 1.99 -6.98 -8.67
N LEU A 96 3.29 -7.21 -8.44
CA LEU A 96 4.22 -6.19 -7.98
C LEU A 96 4.55 -5.22 -9.14
N TYR A 97 4.11 -3.97 -9.03
CA TYR A 97 4.68 -2.87 -9.78
C TYR A 97 5.70 -2.16 -8.88
N ILE A 98 6.99 -2.24 -9.26
CA ILE A 98 8.09 -1.42 -8.71
C ILE A 98 8.14 -0.11 -9.49
#